data_AF-A0AAN8AJB5-F1
#
_entry.id   AF-A0AAN8AJB5-F1
#
_cell.length_a   1.000
_cell.length_b   1.000
_cell.length_c   1.000
_cell.angle_alpha   90.00
_cell.angle_beta   90.00
_cell.angle_gamma   90.00
#
_symmetry.space_group_name_H-M   'P 1'
#
loop_
_entity.id
_entity.type
_entity.pdbx_description
1 polymer ?
#
loop_
_entity_poly.entity_id
_entity_poly.type
_entity_poly.pdbx_seq_one_letter_code
_entity_poly.pdbx_strand_id
1 'polypeptide(L)'
;MASNLVWKSCRPPVFRQLASLRFGAGIRRFYSSDPPPENISRYPVPNKKDLPYDIVDLMEEVESKGGFLPNVFKVLSHRPAEFRAFFGYYNELMNKETGGLTKADLHCIAYTLRNPLFPIR
;
A
#
# COMPACT_ATOMS: atom_id res chain seq x y z
N MET A 1 38.08 -12.00 34.72
CA MET A 1 38.71 -10.83 35.38
C MET A 1 39.42 -10.00 34.33
N ALA A 2 39.29 -8.67 34.41
CA ALA A 2 39.91 -7.62 33.58
C ALA A 2 39.39 -7.53 32.11
N SER A 3 39.08 -6.37 31.53
CA SER A 3 39.21 -5.00 32.00
C SER A 3 38.50 -4.05 31.01
N ASN A 4 37.98 -2.96 31.58
CA ASN A 4 37.33 -1.83 30.91
C ASN A 4 38.33 -0.89 30.21
N LEU A 5 37.77 0.08 29.47
CA LEU A 5 38.29 1.42 29.22
C LEU A 5 39.41 1.57 28.17
N VAL A 6 39.18 2.37 27.13
CA VAL A 6 39.60 3.77 27.07
C VAL A 6 39.25 4.33 25.68
N TRP A 7 38.27 5.23 25.70
CA TRP A 7 37.90 6.11 24.60
C TRP A 7 38.73 7.39 24.75
N LYS A 8 39.87 7.45 24.06
CA LYS A 8 40.74 8.62 23.88
C LYS A 8 41.38 8.38 22.51
N SER A 9 41.34 9.21 21.50
CA SER A 9 41.33 10.66 21.47
C SER A 9 41.39 11.04 19.99
N CYS A 10 40.50 11.90 19.50
CA CYS A 10 40.78 12.76 18.35
C CYS A 10 39.67 13.81 18.18
N ARG A 11 39.97 15.05 18.56
CA ARG A 11 39.35 16.29 18.09
C ARG A 11 40.50 17.27 17.77
N PRO A 12 40.27 18.34 16.99
CA PRO A 12 40.34 18.45 15.54
C PRO A 12 41.49 19.41 15.13
N PRO A 13 41.57 19.88 13.87
CA PRO A 13 41.24 21.30 13.73
C PRO A 13 40.49 21.66 12.42
N VAL A 14 39.54 22.58 12.60
CA VAL A 14 39.28 23.76 11.76
C VAL A 14 39.27 23.59 10.24
N PHE A 15 38.08 23.54 9.65
CA PHE A 15 37.83 24.34 8.45
C PHE A 15 36.48 25.06 8.58
N ARG A 16 36.59 26.38 8.65
CA ARG A 16 35.49 27.32 8.67
C ARG A 16 34.80 27.32 7.30
N GLN A 17 33.47 27.18 7.35
CA GLN A 17 32.54 28.18 6.82
C GLN A 17 32.49 28.35 5.29
N LEU A 18 31.59 27.60 4.65
CA LEU A 18 30.76 28.13 3.56
C LEU A 18 29.29 27.97 3.94
N ALA A 19 28.64 29.12 4.04
CA ALA A 19 27.27 29.27 4.45
C ALA A 19 26.31 28.98 3.29
N SER A 20 25.14 28.46 3.68
CA SER A 20 23.84 28.76 3.07
C SER A 20 23.64 28.38 1.60
N LEU A 21 23.09 27.18 1.39
CA LEU A 21 21.93 27.01 0.53
C LEU A 21 20.95 26.08 1.27
N ARG A 22 19.91 26.69 1.86
CA ARG A 22 18.78 25.97 2.43
C ARG A 22 18.00 25.32 1.29
N PHE A 23 18.33 24.08 0.94
CA PHE A 23 17.40 23.23 0.19
C PHE A 23 16.42 22.62 1.18
N GLY A 24 15.42 23.42 1.53
CA GLY A 24 14.25 22.97 2.27
C GLY A 24 13.40 22.07 1.38
N ALA A 25 13.70 20.78 1.38
CA ALA A 25 12.77 19.74 0.96
C ALA A 25 13.02 18.54 1.86
N GLY A 26 12.62 18.69 3.13
CA GLY A 26 12.50 17.56 4.02
C GLY A 26 11.57 16.55 3.35
N ILE A 27 12.12 15.39 2.99
CA ILE A 27 11.33 14.17 2.80
C ILE A 27 10.68 13.93 4.15
N ARG A 28 9.48 14.48 4.33
CA ARG A 28 8.62 14.10 5.44
C ARG A 28 8.27 12.65 5.17
N ARG A 29 8.98 11.73 5.83
CA ARG A 29 8.41 10.41 6.11
C ARG A 29 7.10 10.70 6.85
N PHE A 30 5.99 10.64 6.13
CA PHE A 30 4.65 10.58 6.71
C PHE A 30 4.54 9.24 7.45
N TYR A 31 5.10 9.18 8.65
CA TYR A 31 4.47 8.37 9.69
C TYR A 31 3.32 9.22 10.18
N SER A 32 2.14 9.05 9.57
CA SER A 32 0.92 9.60 10.14
C SER A 32 0.73 8.95 11.50
N SER A 33 0.99 9.70 12.57
CA SER A 33 0.58 9.35 13.94
C SER A 33 -0.94 9.44 14.11
N ASP A 34 -1.66 9.83 13.06
CA ASP A 34 -3.11 9.89 13.04
C ASP A 34 -3.67 8.47 13.17
N PRO A 35 -4.66 8.26 14.07
CA PRO A 35 -5.38 6.99 14.10
C PRO A 35 -5.93 6.70 12.71
N PRO A 36 -5.94 5.43 12.28
CA PRO A 36 -6.44 5.07 10.96
C PRO A 36 -7.84 5.67 10.81
N PRO A 37 -8.15 6.28 9.64
CA PRO A 37 -9.41 6.97 9.44
C PRO A 37 -10.55 6.03 9.82
N GLU A 38 -11.40 6.47 10.76
CA GLU A 38 -12.50 5.68 11.29
C GLU A 38 -13.47 5.24 10.18
N ASN A 39 -13.48 5.97 9.06
CA ASN A 39 -14.32 5.68 7.92
C ASN A 39 -13.50 5.32 6.67
N ILE A 40 -13.68 4.07 6.21
CA ILE A 40 -12.98 3.46 5.08
C ILE A 40 -13.59 3.90 3.73
N SER A 41 -14.83 4.41 3.72
CA SER A 41 -15.57 4.71 2.50
C SER A 41 -16.50 5.90 2.64
N ARG A 42 -16.79 6.58 1.52
CA ARG A 42 -17.89 7.57 1.49
C ARG A 42 -19.28 6.92 1.54
N TYR A 43 -19.38 5.67 1.09
CA TYR A 43 -20.61 4.89 1.06
C TYR A 43 -20.70 3.95 2.26
N PRO A 44 -21.92 3.60 2.72
CA PRO A 44 -22.08 2.68 3.85
C PRO A 44 -21.49 1.31 3.52
N VAL A 45 -20.77 0.75 4.48
CA VAL A 45 -20.17 -0.57 4.40
C VAL A 45 -21.15 -1.57 5.04
N PRO A 46 -21.74 -2.51 4.28
CA PRO A 46 -22.67 -3.49 4.84
C PRO A 46 -21.95 -4.52 5.72
N ASN A 47 -22.67 -5.10 6.68
CA ASN A 47 -22.12 -6.19 7.50
C ASN A 47 -22.05 -7.48 6.69
N LYS A 48 -21.09 -8.36 7.03
CA LYS A 48 -20.92 -9.67 6.36
C LYS A 48 -22.19 -10.53 6.39
N LYS A 49 -23.03 -10.41 7.42
CA LYS A 49 -24.26 -11.21 7.61
C LYS A 49 -25.37 -10.87 6.63
N ASP A 50 -25.37 -9.65 6.10
CA ASP A 50 -26.43 -9.14 5.22
C ASP A 50 -26.10 -9.38 3.74
N LEU A 51 -24.94 -9.98 3.46
CA LEU A 51 -24.44 -10.17 2.11
C LEU A 51 -24.84 -11.53 1.53
N PRO A 52 -24.96 -11.62 0.19
CA PRO A 52 -25.10 -12.89 -0.51
C PRO A 52 -23.98 -13.88 -0.19
N TYR A 53 -24.32 -15.16 -0.10
CA TYR A 53 -23.40 -16.24 0.30
C TYR A 53 -22.13 -16.31 -0.57
N ASP A 54 -22.25 -16.12 -1.89
CA ASP A 54 -21.13 -16.15 -2.82
C ASP A 54 -20.08 -15.07 -2.55
N ILE A 55 -20.50 -13.90 -2.09
CA ILE A 55 -19.58 -12.80 -1.75
C ILE A 55 -18.90 -13.06 -0.41
N VAL A 56 -19.64 -13.61 0.56
CA VAL A 56 -19.10 -13.96 1.88
C VAL A 56 -18.02 -15.02 1.75
N ASP A 57 -18.28 -16.07 0.96
CA ASP A 57 -17.34 -17.17 0.71
C ASP A 57 -16.02 -16.65 0.09
N LEU A 58 -16.12 -15.78 -0.93
CA LEU A 58 -14.95 -15.12 -1.52
C LEU A 58 -14.17 -14.27 -0.51
N MET A 59 -14.85 -13.55 0.38
CA MET A 59 -14.20 -12.73 1.41
C MET A 59 -13.45 -13.61 2.43
N GLU A 60 -14.04 -14.74 2.83
CA GLU A 60 -13.42 -15.70 3.75
C GLU A 60 -12.22 -16.40 3.13
N GLU A 61 -12.28 -16.76 1.85
CA GLU A 61 -11.17 -17.33 1.11
C GLU A 61 -9.97 -16.38 1.05
N VAL A 62 -10.22 -15.11 0.70
CA VAL A 62 -9.18 -14.07 0.63
C VAL A 62 -8.59 -13.78 2.00
N GLU A 63 -9.43 -13.70 3.03
CA GLU A 63 -9.00 -13.47 4.41
C GLU A 63 -8.15 -14.64 4.93
N SER A 64 -8.51 -15.88 4.60
CA SER A 64 -7.76 -17.08 4.98
C SER A 64 -6.41 -17.17 4.27
N LYS A 65 -6.36 -16.81 2.98
CA LYS A 65 -5.11 -16.82 2.18
C LYS A 65 -4.16 -15.68 2.52
N GLY A 66 -4.72 -14.48 2.71
CA GLY A 66 -3.94 -13.25 2.91
C GLY A 66 -3.72 -12.87 4.38
N GLY A 67 -4.46 -13.45 5.32
CA GLY A 67 -4.48 -13.06 6.72
C GLY A 67 -5.13 -11.70 6.99
N PHE A 68 -5.68 -11.06 5.96
CA PHE A 68 -6.45 -9.82 6.07
C PHE A 68 -7.44 -9.69 4.92
N LEU A 69 -8.53 -8.96 5.15
CA LEU A 69 -9.53 -8.65 4.13
C LEU A 69 -9.30 -7.23 3.57
N PRO A 70 -8.90 -7.07 2.29
CA PRO A 70 -8.67 -5.76 1.70
C PRO A 70 -9.92 -4.88 1.70
N ASN A 71 -9.73 -3.58 1.93
CA ASN A 71 -10.84 -2.62 2.06
C ASN A 71 -11.77 -2.59 0.84
N VAL A 72 -11.25 -2.82 -0.37
CA VAL A 72 -12.06 -2.85 -1.59
C VAL A 72 -13.19 -3.87 -1.54
N PHE A 73 -13.00 -5.01 -0.86
CA PHE A 73 -14.05 -6.02 -0.68
C PHE A 73 -15.19 -5.50 0.20
N LYS A 74 -14.83 -4.86 1.31
CA LYS A 74 -15.80 -4.29 2.27
C LYS A 74 -16.59 -3.15 1.63
N VAL A 75 -15.93 -2.33 0.82
CA VAL A 75 -16.56 -1.14 0.23
C VAL A 75 -17.44 -1.49 -0.97
N LEU A 76 -16.98 -2.37 -1.86
CA LEU A 76 -17.75 -2.76 -3.04
C LEU A 76 -18.91 -3.71 -2.72
N SER A 77 -18.88 -4.41 -1.58
CA SER A 77 -19.97 -5.31 -1.19
C SER A 77 -21.32 -4.60 -0.99
N HIS A 78 -21.33 -3.27 -0.81
CA HIS A 78 -22.55 -2.46 -0.83
C HIS A 78 -23.36 -2.65 -2.13
N ARG A 79 -22.71 -2.99 -3.25
CA ARG A 79 -23.35 -3.24 -4.54
C ARG A 79 -22.94 -4.62 -5.09
N PRO A 80 -23.68 -5.68 -4.74
CA PRO A 80 -23.27 -7.05 -5.05
C PRO A 80 -23.18 -7.35 -6.57
N ALA A 81 -24.00 -6.70 -7.39
CA ALA A 81 -23.93 -6.85 -8.85
C ALA A 81 -22.65 -6.24 -9.43
N GLU A 82 -22.27 -5.04 -8.98
CA GLU A 82 -21.04 -4.36 -9.39
C GLU A 82 -19.79 -5.10 -8.88
N PHE A 83 -19.85 -5.63 -7.65
CA PHE A 83 -18.80 -6.48 -7.08
C PHE A 83 -18.49 -7.67 -7.98
N ARG A 84 -19.51 -8.44 -8.39
CA ARG A 84 -19.34 -9.62 -9.25
C ARG A 84 -18.73 -9.25 -10.60
N ALA A 85 -19.25 -8.19 -11.23
CA ALA A 85 -18.73 -7.72 -12.52
C ALA A 85 -17.26 -7.27 -12.40
N PHE A 86 -16.91 -6.54 -11.33
CA PHE A 86 -15.56 -6.06 -11.10
C PHE A 86 -14.57 -7.20 -10.89
N PHE A 87 -14.85 -8.14 -9.98
CA PHE A 87 -13.94 -9.25 -9.70
C PHE A 87 -13.86 -10.26 -10.84
N GLY A 88 -14.94 -10.46 -11.59
CA GLY A 88 -14.92 -11.25 -12.82
C GLY A 88 -13.93 -10.67 -13.84
N TYR A 89 -14.01 -9.36 -14.08
CA TYR A 89 -13.09 -8.69 -15.00
C TYR A 89 -11.64 -8.66 -14.48
N TYR A 90 -11.45 -8.37 -13.18
CA TYR A 90 -10.13 -8.35 -12.56
C TYR A 90 -9.42 -9.71 -12.66
N ASN A 91 -10.15 -10.79 -12.34
CA ASN A 91 -9.59 -12.15 -12.41
C ASN A 91 -9.22 -12.52 -13.85
N GLU A 92 -10.05 -12.18 -14.83
CA GLU A 92 -9.75 -12.42 -16.24
C GLU A 92 -8.50 -11.66 -16.70
N LEU A 93 -8.28 -10.43 -16.23
CA LEU A 93 -7.09 -9.67 -16.59
C LEU A 93 -5.81 -10.15 -15.87
N MET A 94 -5.90 -10.43 -14.56
CA MET A 94 -4.73 -10.68 -13.73
C MET A 94 -4.30 -12.15 -13.70
N ASN A 95 -5.24 -13.09 -13.89
CA ASN A 95 -4.92 -14.52 -13.87
C ASN A 95 -4.71 -15.10 -15.25
N LYS A 96 -5.14 -14.42 -16.31
CA LYS A 96 -4.89 -14.87 -17.68
C LYS A 96 -3.43 -14.66 -18.04
N GLU A 97 -2.85 -15.68 -18.65
CA GLU A 97 -1.57 -15.57 -19.34
C GLU A 97 -1.80 -14.85 -20.67
N THR A 98 -1.88 -13.52 -20.60
CA THR A 98 -1.97 -12.69 -21.81
C THR A 98 -0.61 -12.70 -22.48
N GLY A 99 -0.52 -13.33 -23.65
CA GLY A 99 0.72 -13.66 -24.34
C GLY A 99 1.69 -12.49 -24.44
N GLY A 100 2.67 -12.47 -23.52
CA GLY A 100 3.75 -11.49 -23.44
C GLY A 100 3.85 -10.68 -22.14
N LEU A 101 2.81 -10.64 -21.31
CA LEU A 101 2.82 -9.89 -20.05
C LEU A 101 2.88 -10.82 -18.83
N THR A 102 3.89 -10.65 -17.99
CA THR A 102 3.97 -11.37 -16.72
C THR A 102 3.08 -10.71 -15.66
N LYS A 103 2.79 -11.43 -14.57
CA LYS A 103 2.07 -10.85 -13.41
C LYS A 103 2.80 -9.63 -12.83
N ALA A 104 4.13 -9.63 -12.88
CA ALA A 104 4.93 -8.50 -12.42
C ALA A 104 4.73 -7.26 -13.31
N ASP A 105 4.64 -7.44 -14.63
CA ASP A 105 4.41 -6.35 -15.59
C ASP A 105 3.02 -5.75 -15.41
N LEU A 106 1.99 -6.58 -15.22
CA LEU A 106 0.63 -6.12 -14.95
C LEU A 106 0.56 -5.27 -13.67
N HIS A 107 1.22 -5.71 -12.60
CA HIS A 107 1.32 -4.92 -11.37
C HIS A 107 2.13 -3.64 -11.56
N CYS A 108 3.20 -3.66 -12.36
CA CYS A 108 3.99 -2.48 -12.70
C CYS A 108 3.14 -1.43 -13.45
N ILE A 109 2.35 -1.87 -14.43
CA ILE A 109 1.40 -1.03 -15.16
C ILE A 109 0.36 -0.45 -14.18
N ALA A 110 -0.27 -1.28 -13.35
CA ALA A 110 -1.27 -0.84 -12.38
C ALA A 110 -0.70 0.18 -11.36
N TYR A 111 0.54 -0.04 -10.91
CA TYR A 111 1.25 0.87 -10.02
C TYR A 111 1.52 2.22 -10.69
N THR A 112 2.01 2.19 -11.93
CA THR A 112 2.35 3.39 -12.70
C THR A 112 1.11 4.22 -12.98
N LEU A 113 0.02 3.59 -13.44
CA LEU A 113 -1.25 4.29 -13.73
C LEU A 113 -1.87 4.93 -12.49
N ARG A 114 -1.69 4.31 -11.32
CA ARG A 114 -2.22 4.82 -10.05
C ARG A 114 -1.37 5.96 -9.48
N ASN A 115 -0.08 5.99 -9.80
CA ASN A 115 0.85 6.94 -9.21
C ASN A 115 1.10 8.14 -10.16
N PRO A 116 0.56 9.33 -9.86
CA PRO A 116 0.70 10.50 -10.73
C PRO A 116 2.14 11.02 -10.84
N LEU A 117 3.07 10.52 -10.02
CA LEU A 117 4.47 10.94 -10.03
C LEU A 117 5.33 10.18 -11.06
N PHE A 118 4.78 9.18 -11.74
CA PHE A 118 5.45 8.50 -12.85
C PHE A 118 4.89 8.97 -14.18
N PRO A 119 5.45 10.03 -14.79
CA PRO A 119 5.02 10.48 -16.11
C PRO A 119 5.34 9.40 -17.14
N ILE A 120 4.32 8.91 -17.82
CA ILE A 120 4.45 8.08 -19.01
C ILE A 120 4.95 9.02 -20.12
N ARG A 121 6.24 8.93 -20.45
CA ARG A 121 6.84 9.64 -21.59
C ARG A 121 6.74 8.81 -22.85
#